data_AF-A0A7C2XDF4-F1
#
_entry.id   AF-A0A7C2XDF4-F1
#
_cell.length_a   1.000
_cell.length_b   1.000
_cell.length_c   1.000
_cell.angle_alpha   90.00
_cell.angle_beta   90.00
_cell.angle_gamma   90.00
#
_symmetry.space_group_name_H-M   'P 1'
#
loop_
_entity.id
_entity.type
_entity.pdbx_description
1 polymer ?
#
loop_
_entity_poly.entity_id
_entity_poly.type
_entity_poly.pdbx_seq_one_letter_code
_entity_poly.pdbx_strand_id
1 'polypeptide(L)'
;MSTGASAPLWIRELAQPYLRAFRPLRQTGRLCGWWFLCTPGGRRTARRQGAAAEGLPPQAAGFFVGHLLDTTACPPLQVRPPEAVVFAFVHPVNGALHSRLVAAPDSLFRKTFDYIRWLTHRPPRFELHTQALAALVRHESLRDRPTRLRLRYSRNFFIETLAWLVRSGLVRRLHEECAGQLRLPTAHSESPHASHSGRGRRRAGSERSQLDAHPG
;
A
#
# COMPACT_ATOMS: atom_id res chain seq x y z
N MET A 1 -19.98 21.17 -24.48
CA MET A 1 -19.88 22.06 -23.31
C MET A 1 -19.54 21.18 -22.10
N SER A 2 -18.26 21.06 -21.74
CA SER A 2 -17.83 20.29 -20.58
C SER A 2 -17.88 21.18 -19.34
N THR A 3 -18.97 21.12 -18.58
CA THR A 3 -18.96 21.55 -17.18
C THR A 3 -17.96 20.68 -16.44
N GLY A 4 -16.79 21.24 -16.12
CA GLY A 4 -15.77 20.54 -15.34
C GLY A 4 -16.37 20.10 -14.01
N ALA A 5 -16.67 18.82 -13.87
CA ALA A 5 -17.24 18.27 -12.65
C ALA A 5 -16.25 18.52 -11.50
N SER A 6 -16.65 19.44 -10.63
CA SER A 6 -15.90 19.88 -9.47
C SER A 6 -15.96 18.78 -8.41
N ALA A 7 -14.80 18.34 -7.89
CA ALA A 7 -14.75 17.29 -6.88
C ALA A 7 -15.53 17.72 -5.62
N PRO A 8 -16.54 16.96 -5.16
CA PRO A 8 -17.35 17.39 -4.04
C PRO A 8 -16.56 17.47 -2.71
N LEU A 9 -16.73 18.55 -1.95
CA LEU A 9 -16.05 18.74 -0.65
C LEU A 9 -16.51 17.72 0.40
N TRP A 10 -17.77 17.31 0.36
CA TRP A 10 -18.32 16.33 1.32
C TRP A 10 -17.59 14.99 1.30
N ILE A 11 -16.98 14.61 0.17
CA ILE A 11 -16.19 13.37 0.06
C ILE A 11 -14.94 13.47 0.92
N ARG A 12 -14.25 14.62 0.88
CA ARG A 12 -13.07 14.88 1.72
C ARG A 12 -13.45 14.84 3.19
N GLU A 13 -14.48 15.58 3.57
CA GLU A 13 -14.96 15.67 4.96
C GLU A 13 -15.38 14.32 5.52
N LEU A 14 -16.03 13.49 4.69
CA LEU A 14 -16.43 12.13 5.06
C LEU A 14 -15.21 11.21 5.24
N ALA A 15 -14.21 11.30 4.36
CA ALA A 15 -13.07 10.38 4.35
C ALA A 15 -11.95 10.78 5.33
N GLN A 16 -11.83 12.07 5.66
CA GLN A 16 -10.76 12.61 6.51
C GLN A 16 -10.64 11.92 7.88
N PRO A 17 -11.71 11.57 8.61
CA PRO A 17 -11.61 10.87 9.90
C PRO A 17 -10.94 9.49 9.79
N TYR A 18 -11.14 8.80 8.66
CA TYR A 18 -10.55 7.49 8.39
C TYR A 18 -9.10 7.60 7.90
N LEU A 19 -8.79 8.66 7.14
CA LEU A 19 -7.52 8.83 6.43
C LEU A 19 -6.71 10.02 6.99
N ARG A 20 -6.83 10.30 8.29
CA ARG A 20 -6.26 11.49 8.95
C ARG A 20 -4.75 11.67 8.76
N ALA A 21 -4.02 10.58 8.55
CA ALA A 21 -2.57 10.57 8.38
C ALA A 21 -2.13 10.84 6.92
N PHE A 22 -3.08 11.04 6.01
CA PHE A 22 -2.84 11.22 4.59
C PHE A 22 -3.23 12.64 4.16
N ARG A 23 -2.43 13.23 3.27
CA ARG A 23 -2.67 14.57 2.75
C ARG A 23 -3.71 14.52 1.63
N PRO A 24 -4.82 15.28 1.72
CA PRO A 24 -5.82 15.32 0.66
C PRO A 24 -5.33 16.12 -0.55
N LEU A 25 -5.50 15.56 -1.75
CA LEU A 25 -5.27 16.23 -3.04
C LEU A 25 -6.52 16.04 -3.91
N ARG A 26 -7.05 17.14 -4.43
CA ARG A 26 -8.29 17.16 -5.21
C ARG A 26 -8.07 16.58 -6.61
N GLN A 27 -9.04 15.81 -7.08
CA GLN A 27 -9.07 15.24 -8.44
C GLN A 27 -10.38 15.59 -9.14
N THR A 28 -10.30 16.14 -10.35
CA THR A 28 -11.45 16.51 -11.19
C THR A 28 -11.40 15.82 -12.55
N GLY A 29 -12.51 15.87 -13.29
CA GLY A 29 -12.60 15.30 -14.63
C GLY A 29 -13.16 13.87 -14.64
N ARG A 30 -12.52 12.97 -15.38
CA ARG A 30 -12.96 11.59 -15.62
C ARG A 30 -13.00 10.71 -14.36
N LEU A 31 -12.05 10.99 -13.47
CA LEU A 31 -12.07 10.54 -12.08
C LEU A 31 -12.35 11.80 -11.26
N CYS A 32 -13.34 11.78 -10.37
CA CYS A 32 -13.78 12.95 -9.63
C CYS A 32 -13.86 12.64 -8.14
N GLY A 33 -13.01 13.28 -7.33
CA GLY A 33 -12.89 12.96 -5.91
C GLY A 33 -11.62 13.48 -5.26
N TRP A 34 -11.11 12.70 -4.32
CA TRP A 34 -9.95 13.08 -3.52
C TRP A 34 -8.96 11.93 -3.42
N TRP A 35 -7.70 12.23 -3.75
CA TRP A 35 -6.56 11.45 -3.36
C TRP A 35 -6.20 11.76 -1.90
N PHE A 36 -5.76 10.75 -1.17
CA PHE A 36 -5.25 10.83 0.19
C PHE A 36 -3.84 10.24 0.17
N LEU A 37 -2.85 11.11 0.16
CA LEU A 37 -1.47 10.78 -0.16
C LEU A 37 -0.61 10.61 1.10
N CYS A 38 0.22 9.58 1.11
CA CYS A 38 1.46 9.54 1.87
C CYS A 38 2.63 9.53 0.89
N THR A 39 3.59 10.44 1.10
CA THR A 39 4.82 10.51 0.32
C THR A 39 5.94 9.87 1.13
N PRO A 40 6.56 8.78 0.65
CA PRO A 40 7.66 8.17 1.37
C PRO A 40 8.91 9.05 1.29
N GLY A 41 9.38 9.54 2.44
CA GLY A 41 10.59 10.36 2.55
C GLY A 41 10.46 11.75 1.91
N GLY A 42 10.67 12.81 2.68
CA GLY A 42 10.63 14.21 2.21
C GLY A 42 11.73 14.61 1.20
N ARG A 43 12.29 13.67 0.42
CA ARG A 43 13.26 14.00 -0.63
C ARG A 43 12.52 14.45 -1.88
N ARG A 44 12.58 15.76 -2.14
CA ARG A 44 12.34 16.36 -3.46
C ARG A 44 13.30 15.72 -4.45
N THR A 45 12.89 14.66 -5.14
CA THR A 45 13.63 14.15 -6.30
C THR A 45 12.97 14.64 -7.58
N ALA A 46 13.79 15.31 -8.37
CA ALA A 46 13.45 15.96 -9.61
C ALA A 46 13.07 14.99 -10.73
N ARG A 47 12.21 15.51 -11.62
CA ARG A 47 12.10 15.29 -13.06
C ARG A 47 11.67 13.89 -13.58
N ARG A 48 10.41 13.89 -14.05
CA ARG A 48 9.75 13.16 -15.15
C ARG A 48 10.43 11.90 -15.70
N GLN A 49 9.69 10.79 -15.66
CA GLN A 49 9.49 9.88 -16.78
C GLN A 49 8.23 9.02 -16.54
N GLY A 50 7.41 8.85 -17.58
CA GLY A 50 6.23 7.98 -17.60
C GLY A 50 4.93 8.69 -17.23
N ALA A 51 3.87 8.47 -18.01
CA ALA A 51 2.54 9.07 -17.88
C ALA A 51 1.98 8.91 -16.45
N ALA A 52 2.24 9.91 -15.60
CA ALA A 52 1.63 9.99 -14.29
C ALA A 52 0.12 10.07 -14.48
N ALA A 53 -0.64 9.29 -13.70
CA ALA A 53 -2.04 9.64 -13.45
C ALA A 53 -2.03 11.11 -13.00
N GLU A 54 -2.63 11.99 -13.82
CA GLU A 54 -2.47 13.45 -13.76
C GLU A 54 -2.47 13.95 -12.31
N GLY A 55 -1.33 14.45 -11.83
CA GLY A 55 -1.22 15.11 -10.52
C GLY A 55 -0.69 14.30 -9.35
N LEU A 56 -0.41 12.99 -9.48
CA LEU A 56 0.26 12.23 -8.41
C LEU A 56 1.77 12.57 -8.31
N PRO A 57 2.35 12.64 -7.09
CA PRO A 57 3.79 12.79 -6.95
C PRO A 57 4.55 11.55 -7.43
N PRO A 58 5.84 11.67 -7.81
CA PRO A 58 6.62 10.58 -8.42
C PRO A 58 6.66 9.29 -7.58
N GLN A 59 6.68 9.44 -6.25
CA GLN A 59 6.53 8.34 -5.31
C GLN A 59 5.42 8.69 -4.33
N ALA A 60 4.38 7.87 -4.35
CA ALA A 60 3.18 8.13 -3.56
C ALA A 60 2.51 6.80 -3.25
N ALA A 61 1.93 6.69 -2.06
CA ALA A 61 0.97 5.65 -1.78
C ALA A 61 -0.22 6.27 -1.04
N GLY A 62 -1.31 5.53 -0.97
CA GLY A 62 -2.46 5.96 -0.20
C GLY A 62 -3.75 5.52 -0.85
N PHE A 63 -4.74 6.42 -0.85
CA PHE A 63 -6.11 6.07 -1.21
C PHE A 63 -6.72 7.08 -2.16
N PHE A 64 -7.69 6.64 -2.95
CA PHE A 64 -8.62 7.49 -3.67
C PHE A 64 -10.03 7.22 -3.17
N VAL A 65 -10.83 8.29 -3.02
CA VAL A 65 -12.27 8.21 -2.72
C VAL A 65 -13.00 9.14 -3.68
N GLY A 66 -13.95 8.62 -4.44
CA GLY A 66 -14.71 9.44 -5.38
C GLY A 66 -15.58 8.67 -6.35
N HIS A 67 -15.78 9.28 -7.51
CA HIS A 67 -16.61 8.76 -8.59
C HIS A 67 -15.79 8.55 -9.85
N LEU A 68 -16.01 7.41 -10.49
CA LEU A 68 -15.54 7.13 -11.84
C LEU A 68 -16.64 7.55 -12.81
N LEU A 69 -16.33 8.50 -13.70
CA LEU A 69 -17.27 9.07 -14.67
C LEU A 69 -16.96 8.61 -16.11
N ASP A 70 -15.79 8.02 -16.33
CA ASP A 70 -15.30 7.54 -17.63
C ASP A 70 -14.40 6.31 -17.41
N THR A 71 -14.56 5.26 -18.21
CA THR A 71 -13.84 3.99 -18.07
C THR A 71 -12.33 4.12 -18.22
N THR A 72 -11.85 5.11 -18.97
CA THR A 72 -10.42 5.34 -19.21
C THR A 72 -9.68 5.84 -17.97
N ALA A 73 -10.39 6.35 -16.96
CA ALA A 73 -9.78 6.87 -15.73
C ALA A 73 -9.33 5.77 -14.75
N CYS A 74 -9.85 4.55 -14.88
CA CYS A 74 -9.46 3.42 -14.04
C CYS A 74 -9.46 2.14 -14.89
N PRO A 75 -8.42 1.93 -15.73
CA PRO A 75 -8.36 0.82 -16.67
C PRO A 75 -8.61 -0.60 -16.12
N PRO A 76 -8.18 -0.97 -14.89
CA PRO A 76 -8.49 -2.31 -14.38
C PRO A 76 -9.99 -2.55 -14.14
N LEU A 77 -10.79 -1.50 -13.98
CA LEU A 77 -12.24 -1.61 -13.79
C LEU A 77 -12.96 -1.66 -15.13
N GLN A 78 -13.43 -2.85 -15.51
CA GLN A 78 -14.31 -3.04 -16.67
C GLN A 78 -15.78 -2.76 -16.32
N VAL A 79 -16.07 -1.51 -15.95
CA VAL A 79 -17.37 -1.09 -15.40
C VAL A 79 -18.05 -0.08 -16.32
N ARG A 80 -19.34 0.21 -16.06
CA ARG A 80 -20.09 1.24 -16.80
C ARG A 80 -20.39 2.42 -15.87
N PRO A 81 -19.69 3.56 -16.03
CA PRO A 81 -19.93 4.76 -15.25
C PRO A 81 -21.40 5.23 -15.26
N PRO A 82 -21.87 5.94 -14.21
CA PRO A 82 -21.10 6.36 -13.04
C PRO A 82 -20.99 5.30 -11.95
N GLU A 83 -19.80 5.18 -11.37
CA GLU A 83 -19.50 4.28 -10.23
C GLU A 83 -19.00 5.10 -9.04
N ALA A 84 -19.44 4.75 -7.82
CA ALA A 84 -18.73 5.15 -6.61
C ALA A 84 -17.51 4.22 -6.45
N VAL A 85 -16.33 4.78 -6.21
CA VAL A 85 -15.09 4.00 -6.15
C VAL A 85 -14.21 4.44 -4.98
N VAL A 86 -13.62 3.45 -4.33
CA VAL A 86 -12.53 3.62 -3.37
C VAL A 86 -11.44 2.64 -3.73
N PHE A 87 -10.20 3.11 -3.79
CA PHE A 87 -9.07 2.21 -3.95
C PHE A 87 -7.84 2.63 -3.17
N ALA A 88 -7.04 1.65 -2.75
CA ALA A 88 -5.69 1.86 -2.28
C ALA A 88 -4.71 1.74 -3.46
N PHE A 89 -3.64 2.54 -3.46
CA PHE A 89 -2.65 2.59 -4.54
C PHE A 89 -1.22 2.71 -4.02
N VAL A 90 -0.27 2.30 -4.87
CA VAL A 90 1.17 2.56 -4.73
C VAL A 90 1.72 2.97 -6.10
N HIS A 91 2.40 4.12 -6.14
CA HIS A 91 3.01 4.72 -7.32
C HIS A 91 4.53 4.88 -7.11
N PRO A 92 5.36 4.58 -8.12
CA PRO A 92 4.98 4.07 -9.44
C PRO A 92 4.63 2.58 -9.41
N VAL A 93 3.75 2.15 -10.31
CA VAL A 93 3.48 0.74 -10.58
C VAL A 93 4.80 0.07 -11.01
N ASN A 94 5.04 -1.15 -10.54
CA ASN A 94 6.29 -1.91 -10.73
C ASN A 94 7.54 -1.30 -10.08
N GLY A 95 7.43 -0.19 -9.34
CA GLY A 95 8.53 0.33 -8.51
C GLY A 95 8.80 -0.55 -7.30
N ALA A 96 9.96 -0.39 -6.63
CA ALA A 96 10.36 -1.22 -5.49
C ALA A 96 9.30 -1.28 -4.37
N LEU A 97 8.69 -0.13 -4.04
CA LEU A 97 7.63 -0.06 -3.04
C LEU A 97 6.38 -0.83 -3.48
N HIS A 98 5.97 -0.68 -4.74
CA HIS A 98 4.84 -1.40 -5.32
C HIS A 98 5.10 -2.91 -5.35
N SER A 99 6.28 -3.34 -5.80
CA SER A 99 6.66 -4.75 -5.84
C SER A 99 6.58 -5.40 -4.47
N ARG A 100 7.04 -4.71 -3.41
CA ARG A 100 7.01 -5.20 -2.03
C ARG A 100 5.61 -5.17 -1.40
N LEU A 101 4.88 -4.05 -1.55
CA LEU A 101 3.60 -3.84 -0.86
C LEU A 101 2.39 -4.42 -1.61
N VAL A 102 2.50 -4.61 -2.92
CA VAL A 102 1.41 -5.06 -3.78
C VAL A 102 1.74 -6.40 -4.46
N ALA A 103 2.79 -6.47 -5.27
CA ALA A 103 2.99 -7.59 -6.18
C ALA A 103 3.42 -8.90 -5.48
N ALA A 104 4.32 -8.81 -4.49
CA ALA A 104 4.90 -9.96 -3.80
C ALA A 104 3.83 -10.91 -3.22
N PRO A 105 4.07 -12.24 -3.17
CA PRO A 105 3.08 -13.23 -2.71
C PRO A 105 2.52 -12.99 -1.30
N ASP A 106 3.33 -12.40 -0.41
CA ASP A 106 2.98 -12.12 0.99
C ASP A 106 2.84 -10.62 1.30
N SER A 107 2.53 -9.84 0.27
CA SER A 107 2.46 -8.39 0.34
C SER A 107 1.34 -7.90 1.26
N LEU A 108 1.48 -6.66 1.73
CA LEU A 108 0.48 -6.01 2.58
C LEU A 108 -0.91 -6.00 1.90
N PHE A 109 -0.97 -5.73 0.61
CA PHE A 109 -2.24 -5.65 -0.14
C PHE A 109 -2.88 -7.03 -0.31
N ARG A 110 -2.10 -8.09 -0.59
CA ARG A 110 -2.62 -9.47 -0.67
C ARG A 110 -3.19 -9.93 0.66
N LYS A 111 -2.40 -9.80 1.73
CA LYS A 111 -2.85 -10.15 3.10
C LYS A 111 -4.10 -9.38 3.52
N THR A 112 -4.19 -8.11 3.13
CA THR A 112 -5.40 -7.30 3.38
C THR A 112 -6.60 -7.82 2.59
N PHE A 113 -6.41 -8.11 1.30
CA PHE A 113 -7.46 -8.64 0.43
C PHE A 113 -8.01 -9.97 0.99
N ASP A 114 -7.12 -10.90 1.35
CA ASP A 114 -7.52 -12.19 1.89
C ASP A 114 -8.23 -12.06 3.24
N TYR A 115 -7.73 -11.18 4.11
CA TYR A 115 -8.36 -10.90 5.40
C TYR A 115 -9.77 -10.32 5.25
N ILE A 116 -9.94 -9.31 4.39
CA ILE A 116 -11.26 -8.71 4.16
C ILE A 116 -12.21 -9.73 3.52
N ARG A 117 -11.73 -10.53 2.55
CA ARG A 117 -12.51 -11.61 1.93
C ARG A 117 -13.01 -12.63 2.94
N TRP A 118 -12.18 -13.00 3.93
CA TRP A 118 -12.57 -13.92 5.00
C TRP A 118 -13.61 -13.33 5.95
N LEU A 119 -13.56 -12.03 6.23
CA LEU A 119 -14.43 -11.37 7.22
C LEU A 119 -15.91 -11.25 6.83
N THR A 120 -16.26 -11.47 5.56
CA THR A 120 -17.62 -11.17 5.09
C THR A 120 -18.28 -12.41 4.51
N HIS A 121 -19.44 -12.77 5.06
CA HIS A 121 -20.25 -13.93 4.63
C HIS A 121 -20.72 -13.86 3.17
N ARG A 122 -20.83 -12.64 2.61
CA ARG A 122 -20.94 -12.40 1.17
C ARG A 122 -19.64 -11.74 0.75
N PRO A 123 -18.91 -12.26 -0.26
CA PRO A 123 -17.59 -11.74 -0.62
C PRO A 123 -17.66 -10.22 -0.75
N PRO A 124 -16.79 -9.48 -0.04
CA PRO A 124 -16.75 -8.06 -0.20
C PRO A 124 -16.14 -7.81 -1.58
N ARG A 125 -16.73 -6.90 -2.34
CA ARG A 125 -16.35 -6.60 -3.72
C ARG A 125 -15.05 -5.81 -3.81
N PHE A 126 -14.08 -6.16 -2.97
CA PHE A 126 -12.72 -5.75 -3.23
C PHE A 126 -12.20 -6.62 -4.37
N GLU A 127 -11.49 -5.98 -5.28
CA GLU A 127 -10.72 -6.60 -6.34
C GLU A 127 -9.26 -6.25 -6.10
N LEU A 128 -8.38 -7.23 -6.29
CA LEU A 128 -6.94 -7.04 -6.17
C LEU A 128 -6.30 -7.06 -7.57
N HIS A 129 -5.69 -5.94 -7.94
CA HIS A 129 -5.04 -5.71 -9.23
C HIS A 129 -3.54 -5.46 -9.01
N THR A 130 -2.73 -6.52 -8.99
CA THR A 130 -1.32 -6.42 -8.60
C THR A 130 -0.38 -5.80 -9.63
N GLN A 131 -0.92 -5.36 -10.76
CA GLN A 131 -0.18 -4.73 -11.87
C GLN A 131 -0.77 -3.36 -12.25
N ALA A 132 -1.68 -2.82 -11.44
CA ALA A 132 -2.33 -1.55 -11.70
C ALA A 132 -2.10 -0.55 -10.56
N LEU A 133 -2.25 0.74 -10.86
CA LEU A 133 -2.17 1.80 -9.86
C LEU A 133 -3.24 1.59 -8.78
N ALA A 134 -4.49 1.40 -9.18
CA ALA A 134 -5.59 1.07 -8.30
C ALA A 134 -5.48 -0.42 -7.89
N ALA A 135 -4.68 -0.69 -6.87
CA ALA A 135 -4.25 -2.04 -6.53
C ALA A 135 -5.28 -2.83 -5.70
N LEU A 136 -5.96 -2.18 -4.77
CA LEU A 136 -7.06 -2.80 -4.00
C LEU A 136 -8.29 -1.92 -4.14
N VAL A 137 -9.29 -2.38 -4.87
CA VAL A 137 -10.39 -1.55 -5.37
C VAL A 137 -11.72 -2.10 -4.91
N ARG A 138 -12.61 -1.25 -4.39
CA ARG A 138 -14.03 -1.55 -4.27
C ARG A 138 -14.80 -0.49 -5.05
N HIS A 139 -15.86 -0.91 -5.73
CA HIS A 139 -16.75 0.01 -6.43
C HIS A 139 -18.22 -0.42 -6.33
N GLU A 140 -19.13 0.51 -6.60
CA GLU A 140 -20.56 0.27 -6.69
C GLU A 140 -21.22 1.13 -7.77
N SER A 141 -22.06 0.47 -8.58
CA SER A 141 -22.77 1.14 -9.67
C SER A 141 -23.86 2.07 -9.16
N LEU A 142 -23.87 3.29 -9.69
CA LEU A 142 -24.89 4.29 -9.41
C LEU A 142 -25.91 4.43 -10.54
N ARG A 143 -25.74 3.67 -11.63
CA ARG A 143 -26.54 3.79 -12.86
C ARG A 143 -28.03 3.57 -12.60
N ASP A 144 -28.34 2.43 -11.96
CA ASP A 144 -29.72 2.00 -11.70
C ASP A 144 -30.31 2.65 -10.44
N ARG A 145 -29.54 3.53 -9.77
CA ARG A 145 -29.98 4.24 -8.58
C ARG A 145 -30.70 5.54 -8.96
N PRO A 146 -31.85 5.85 -8.34
CA PRO A 146 -32.52 7.13 -8.54
C PRO A 146 -31.57 8.30 -8.24
N THR A 147 -31.54 9.31 -9.11
CA THR A 147 -30.60 10.45 -9.01
C THR A 147 -30.61 11.10 -7.62
N ARG A 148 -31.80 11.32 -7.05
CA ARG A 148 -31.99 11.88 -5.70
C ARG A 148 -31.36 11.05 -4.58
N LEU A 149 -31.13 9.76 -4.80
CA LEU A 149 -30.57 8.84 -3.81
C LEU A 149 -29.08 8.53 -4.04
N ARG A 150 -28.52 8.82 -5.23
CA ARG A 150 -27.11 8.49 -5.57
C ARG A 150 -26.12 9.02 -4.56
N LEU A 151 -26.35 10.22 -4.02
CA LEU A 151 -25.54 10.80 -2.95
C LEU A 151 -25.56 9.96 -1.68
N ARG A 152 -26.75 9.54 -1.23
CA ARG A 152 -26.92 8.68 -0.04
C ARG A 152 -26.22 7.33 -0.22
N TYR A 153 -26.41 6.70 -1.39
CA TYR A 153 -25.72 5.44 -1.72
C TYR A 153 -24.20 5.61 -1.72
N SER A 154 -23.68 6.67 -2.35
CA SER A 154 -22.24 6.95 -2.38
C SER A 154 -21.67 7.17 -0.98
N ARG A 155 -22.37 7.92 -0.11
CA ARG A 155 -21.94 8.14 1.28
C ARG A 155 -21.85 6.83 2.07
N ASN A 156 -22.90 6.01 2.01
CA ASN A 156 -22.91 4.72 2.70
C ASN A 156 -21.80 3.81 2.18
N PHE A 157 -21.67 3.72 0.86
CA PHE A 157 -20.61 2.97 0.21
C PHE A 157 -19.21 3.41 0.67
N PHE A 158 -18.92 4.71 0.70
CA PHE A 158 -17.63 5.23 1.16
C PHE A 158 -17.37 4.93 2.65
N ILE A 159 -18.36 5.16 3.51
CA ILE A 159 -18.25 4.87 4.96
C ILE A 159 -17.93 3.40 5.20
N GLU A 160 -18.73 2.50 4.61
CA GLU A 160 -18.51 1.06 4.74
C GLU A 160 -17.14 0.66 4.23
N THR A 161 -16.74 1.17 3.06
CA THR A 161 -15.46 0.80 2.46
C THR A 161 -14.28 1.25 3.31
N LEU A 162 -14.32 2.50 3.78
CA LEU A 162 -13.27 3.05 4.64
C LEU A 162 -13.20 2.32 5.98
N ALA A 163 -14.34 1.94 6.56
CA ALA A 163 -14.39 1.14 7.78
C ALA A 163 -13.68 -0.21 7.59
N TRP A 164 -13.89 -0.90 6.46
CA TRP A 164 -13.17 -2.15 6.15
C TRP A 164 -11.66 -1.93 6.02
N LEU A 165 -11.22 -0.87 5.35
CA LEU A 165 -9.80 -0.55 5.16
C LEU A 165 -9.10 -0.18 6.48
N VAL A 166 -9.80 0.50 7.39
CA VAL A 166 -9.29 0.78 8.74
C VAL A 166 -9.24 -0.49 9.57
N ARG A 167 -10.32 -1.29 9.58
CA ARG A 167 -10.41 -2.53 10.35
C ARG A 167 -9.39 -3.59 9.93
N SER A 168 -9.06 -3.66 8.65
CA SER A 168 -8.00 -4.54 8.14
C SER A 168 -6.58 -4.11 8.55
N GLY A 169 -6.43 -2.90 9.10
CA GLY A 169 -5.15 -2.32 9.46
C GLY A 169 -4.37 -1.77 8.27
N LEU A 170 -4.90 -1.81 7.04
CA LEU A 170 -4.21 -1.31 5.86
C LEU A 170 -3.85 0.17 5.98
N VAL A 171 -4.79 1.01 6.44
CA VAL A 171 -4.55 2.46 6.59
C VAL A 171 -3.36 2.74 7.49
N ARG A 172 -3.29 2.08 8.66
CA ARG A 172 -2.19 2.25 9.62
C ARG A 172 -0.88 1.73 9.05
N ARG A 173 -0.86 0.48 8.54
CA ARG A 173 0.36 -0.16 8.05
C ARG A 173 0.92 0.55 6.82
N LEU A 174 0.09 1.02 5.90
CA LEU A 174 0.55 1.76 4.73
C LEU A 174 1.17 3.10 5.12
N HIS A 175 0.61 3.79 6.12
CA HIS A 175 1.21 5.00 6.67
C HIS A 175 2.56 4.70 7.35
N GLU A 176 2.65 3.62 8.13
CA GLU A 176 3.91 3.16 8.75
C GLU A 176 4.97 2.82 7.70
N GLU A 177 4.59 2.21 6.58
CA GLU A 177 5.49 1.92 5.46
C GLU A 177 6.01 3.21 4.81
N CYS A 178 5.13 4.19 4.58
CA CYS A 178 5.50 5.52 4.08
C CYS A 178 6.44 6.26 5.06
N ALA A 179 6.22 6.14 6.37
CA ALA A 179 7.06 6.76 7.39
C ALA A 179 8.37 6.00 7.63
N GLY A 180 8.34 4.67 7.59
CA GLY A 180 9.46 3.76 7.85
C GLY A 180 10.51 3.77 6.75
N GLN A 181 10.16 4.20 5.53
CA GLN A 181 11.15 4.50 4.48
C GLN A 181 12.04 5.72 4.80
N LEU A 182 11.74 6.53 5.85
CA LEU A 182 12.71 7.48 6.42
C LEU A 182 13.76 6.80 7.31
N ARG A 183 13.58 5.52 7.67
CA ARG A 183 14.40 4.77 8.62
C ARG A 183 14.84 3.42 8.05
N LEU A 184 15.37 3.39 6.83
CA LEU A 184 16.27 2.29 6.50
C LEU A 184 17.56 2.49 7.32
N PRO A 185 18.01 1.50 8.10
CA PRO A 185 19.36 1.49 8.66
C PRO A 185 20.35 1.59 7.51
N THR A 186 21.31 2.50 7.61
CA THR A 186 22.58 2.40 6.88
C THR A 186 23.08 0.98 6.99
N ALA A 187 23.49 0.43 5.84
CA ALA A 187 24.13 -0.86 5.71
C ALA A 187 25.00 -1.19 6.93
N HIS A 188 24.81 -2.36 7.53
CA HIS A 188 25.88 -2.99 8.30
C HIS A 188 27.02 -3.28 7.33
N SER A 189 27.90 -2.28 7.21
CA SER A 189 29.27 -2.46 6.77
C SER A 189 30.01 -3.07 7.96
N GLU A 190 29.91 -4.38 8.12
CA GLU A 190 30.90 -5.15 8.87
C GLU A 190 31.66 -6.00 7.87
N SER A 191 32.57 -5.34 7.16
CA SER A 191 33.84 -5.96 6.77
C SER A 191 34.90 -5.45 7.74
N PRO A 192 35.54 -6.33 8.52
CA PRO A 192 36.93 -6.14 8.88
C PRO A 192 37.77 -7.13 8.08
N HIS A 193 38.56 -6.57 7.18
CA HIS A 193 39.69 -7.25 6.58
C HIS A 193 40.66 -7.77 7.66
N ALA A 194 41.20 -8.95 7.37
CA ALA A 194 42.32 -9.62 7.99
C ALA A 194 43.52 -8.73 8.38
N SER A 195 44.17 -9.11 9.47
CA SER A 195 45.64 -9.09 9.64
C SER A 195 45.97 -10.06 10.78
N HIS A 196 46.66 -11.17 10.48
CA HIS A 196 48.07 -11.43 10.87
C HIS A 196 48.30 -11.44 12.40
N SER A 197 49.02 -12.34 13.05
CA SER A 197 49.84 -13.50 12.72
C SER A 197 50.47 -13.88 14.08
N GLY A 198 50.47 -15.13 14.50
CA GLY A 198 51.04 -15.50 15.81
C GLY A 198 51.37 -16.98 15.91
N ARG A 199 52.58 -17.30 15.47
CA ARG A 199 53.17 -18.65 15.40
C ARG A 199 54.06 -18.85 16.63
N GLY A 200 53.85 -19.93 17.40
CA GLY A 200 54.78 -20.40 18.44
C GLY A 200 54.34 -21.76 19.00
N ARG A 201 54.79 -22.90 18.42
CA ARG A 201 55.98 -23.72 18.72
C ARG A 201 56.05 -24.37 20.14
N ARG A 202 56.04 -25.72 20.11
CA ARG A 202 56.79 -26.72 20.94
C ARG A 202 56.37 -26.85 22.42
N ARG A 203 56.50 -27.99 23.13
CA ARG A 203 56.95 -29.39 22.96
C ARG A 203 56.51 -30.13 24.26
N ALA A 204 56.00 -31.36 24.19
CA ALA A 204 56.65 -32.62 24.62
C ALA A 204 56.83 -32.86 26.15
N GLY A 205 56.23 -33.98 26.61
CA GLY A 205 56.45 -34.78 27.83
C GLY A 205 55.26 -35.77 27.91
N SER A 206 55.35 -37.09 27.68
CA SER A 206 56.18 -38.15 28.32
C SER A 206 56.08 -38.02 29.84
N GLU A 207 55.55 -38.94 30.66
CA GLU A 207 55.53 -40.41 30.66
C GLU A 207 54.54 -40.87 31.77
N ARG A 208 53.69 -41.88 31.53
CA ARG A 208 53.71 -43.29 32.03
C ARG A 208 53.19 -43.57 33.47
N SER A 209 52.56 -44.75 33.55
CA SER A 209 52.18 -45.58 34.72
C SER A 209 50.88 -45.18 35.44
N GLN A 210 49.96 -46.06 35.85
CA GLN A 210 49.90 -47.54 36.03
C GLN A 210 48.38 -47.91 36.09
N LEU A 211 47.89 -48.87 35.30
CA LEU A 211 47.36 -50.17 35.74
C LEU A 211 47.05 -50.30 37.25
N ASP A 212 45.78 -50.49 37.61
CA ASP A 212 45.31 -51.78 38.15
C ASP A 212 43.78 -51.89 38.27
N ALA A 213 43.35 -53.14 38.14
CA ALA A 213 41.98 -53.63 38.12
C ALA A 213 41.33 -53.70 39.52
N HIS A 214 40.00 -53.65 39.57
CA HIS A 214 39.20 -54.62 40.35
C HIS A 214 37.72 -54.59 39.94
N PRO A 215 37.08 -55.76 39.78
CA PRO A 215 35.63 -55.89 39.64
C PRO A 215 34.95 -56.04 41.01
N GLY A 216 33.67 -55.67 41.06
CA GLY A 216 32.72 -55.93 42.14
C GLY A 216 31.31 -55.77 41.60
#